data_AF-A0A845X9D8-F1
#
_entry.id   AF-A0A845X9D8-F1
#
_cell.length_a   1.000
_cell.length_b   1.000
_cell.length_c   1.000
_cell.angle_alpha   90.00
_cell.angle_beta   90.00
_cell.angle_gamma   90.00
#
_symmetry.space_group_name_H-M   'P 1'
#
loop_
_entity.id
_entity.type
_entity.pdbx_description
1 polymer ?
#
loop_
_entity_poly.entity_id
_entity_poly.type
_entity_poly.pdbx_seq_one_letter_code
_entity_poly.pdbx_strand_id
1 'polypeptide(L)'
;MVATPLNPKISPLKQNGKSASPVIEDISGLVSKIATEPQPNPLSMQALKQALYQEFEVSNTAELRKNGFFRGLTFNMGKFDFRFKNTWKRLYRKFIGILPDERHEQGYGCINGINIFNYFRPWDVFSLDSKTATVLEIRQAYHHLAKIYHPDNPSTGDRTVFERLEVMYRSLLFARKKIS
;
A
#
# COMPACT_ATOMS: atom_id res chain seq x y z
N MET A 1 45.77 15.37 -36.69
CA MET A 1 46.62 14.20 -37.01
C MET A 1 47.22 13.73 -35.69
N VAL A 2 46.63 12.71 -35.04
CA VAL A 2 47.12 11.29 -34.98
C VAL A 2 48.46 11.22 -34.18
N ALA A 3 48.68 10.49 -33.09
CA ALA A 3 48.09 9.29 -32.49
C ALA A 3 48.49 9.16 -30.99
N THR A 4 47.71 8.42 -30.19
CA THR A 4 48.22 7.61 -29.04
C THR A 4 48.83 6.31 -29.60
N PRO A 5 49.83 5.64 -28.98
CA PRO A 5 49.58 4.77 -27.80
C PRO A 5 50.84 4.66 -26.87
N LEU A 6 50.82 4.12 -25.64
CA LEU A 6 50.92 2.69 -25.30
C LEU A 6 51.14 2.56 -23.77
N ASN A 7 50.44 1.63 -23.15
CA ASN A 7 50.69 1.11 -21.80
C ASN A 7 51.90 0.15 -21.81
N PRO A 8 52.64 -0.01 -20.69
CA PRO A 8 53.08 -1.36 -20.35
C PRO A 8 53.02 -1.74 -18.86
N LYS A 9 52.38 -2.90 -18.65
CA LYS A 9 52.83 -4.04 -17.82
C LYS A 9 52.91 -3.89 -16.29
N ILE A 10 51.93 -4.51 -15.65
CA ILE A 10 51.92 -5.01 -14.26
C ILE A 10 52.74 -6.30 -14.16
N SER A 11 53.51 -6.47 -13.09
CA SER A 11 54.03 -7.75 -12.57
C SER A 11 54.57 -7.59 -11.13
N PRO A 12 54.70 -8.66 -10.31
CA PRO A 12 53.86 -8.84 -9.12
C PRO A 12 54.62 -8.76 -7.79
N LEU A 13 53.94 -8.35 -6.72
CA LEU A 13 54.40 -8.53 -5.34
C LEU A 13 53.60 -9.66 -4.67
N LYS A 14 54.30 -10.79 -4.49
CA LYS A 14 53.90 -11.95 -3.70
C LYS A 14 54.71 -11.91 -2.41
N GLN A 15 54.07 -11.72 -1.25
CA GLN A 15 54.61 -12.23 0.01
C GLN A 15 53.47 -12.74 0.90
N ASN A 16 53.65 -14.00 1.28
CA ASN A 16 52.81 -14.83 2.13
C ASN A 16 52.89 -14.37 3.59
N GLY A 17 51.73 -14.38 4.27
CA GLY A 17 51.63 -14.46 5.73
C GLY A 17 50.36 -15.22 6.09
N LYS A 18 50.50 -16.50 6.44
CA LYS A 18 49.42 -17.41 6.82
C LYS A 18 48.89 -17.06 8.22
N SER A 19 47.57 -16.93 8.37
CA SER A 19 46.85 -17.34 9.58
C SER A 19 45.41 -17.72 9.22
N ALA A 20 44.89 -18.71 9.92
CA ALA A 20 43.80 -19.58 9.50
C ALA A 20 42.39 -18.97 9.71
N SER A 21 41.52 -19.10 8.71
CA SER A 21 40.32 -19.94 8.76
C SER A 21 39.51 -19.81 7.46
N PRO A 22 38.91 -20.91 6.96
CA PRO A 22 38.20 -20.96 5.69
C PRO A 22 36.75 -20.49 5.85
N VAL A 23 36.00 -20.51 4.75
CA VAL A 23 34.59 -20.11 4.59
C VAL A 23 34.41 -18.66 4.13
N ILE A 24 34.81 -18.39 2.87
CA ILE A 24 33.97 -17.56 2.00
C ILE A 24 33.10 -18.54 1.21
N GLU A 25 32.04 -19.03 1.85
CA GLU A 25 30.94 -19.68 1.14
C GLU A 25 29.96 -18.59 0.68
N ASP A 26 30.02 -18.33 -0.62
CA ASP A 26 28.84 -18.24 -1.47
C ASP A 26 27.65 -17.38 -0.98
N ILE A 27 27.85 -16.06 -0.95
CA ILE A 27 26.75 -15.08 -0.80
C ILE A 27 25.74 -15.16 -1.98
N SER A 28 26.09 -15.87 -3.06
CA SER A 28 25.21 -16.13 -4.21
C SER A 28 23.92 -16.88 -3.82
N GLY A 29 23.98 -17.70 -2.77
CA GLY A 29 22.82 -18.43 -2.25
C GLY A 29 21.82 -17.57 -1.45
N LEU A 30 22.25 -16.41 -0.93
CA LEU A 30 21.40 -15.57 -0.07
C LEU A 30 20.50 -14.61 -0.85
N VAL A 31 20.90 -14.23 -2.06
CA VAL A 31 20.10 -13.39 -2.95
C VAL A 31 18.88 -14.16 -3.50
N SER A 32 18.98 -15.49 -3.58
CA SER A 32 17.93 -16.36 -4.15
C SER A 32 16.79 -16.71 -3.17
N LYS A 33 16.86 -16.26 -1.91
CA LYS A 33 15.82 -16.47 -0.88
C LYS A 33 14.95 -15.24 -0.60
N ILE A 34 15.11 -14.15 -1.34
CA ILE A 34 14.05 -13.14 -1.44
C ILE A 34 13.06 -13.67 -2.49
N ALA A 35 12.33 -14.72 -2.12
CA ALA A 35 11.16 -15.12 -2.86
C ALA A 35 10.22 -13.91 -2.86
N THR A 36 10.14 -13.21 -3.98
CA THR A 36 9.02 -12.31 -4.26
C THR A 36 7.76 -13.12 -4.03
N GLU A 37 7.03 -12.84 -2.95
CA GLU A 37 5.70 -13.41 -2.79
C GLU A 37 4.94 -13.16 -4.09
N PRO A 38 4.35 -14.20 -4.71
CA PRO A 38 3.62 -14.02 -5.96
C PRO A 38 2.53 -12.99 -5.70
N GLN A 39 2.60 -11.86 -6.41
CA GLN A 39 1.62 -10.79 -6.29
C GLN A 39 0.22 -11.40 -6.41
N PRO A 40 -0.69 -11.15 -5.45
CA PRO A 40 -1.97 -11.85 -5.43
C PRO A 40 -2.71 -11.61 -6.75
N ASN A 41 -3.19 -12.69 -7.38
CA ASN A 41 -3.87 -12.57 -8.67
C ASN A 41 -5.10 -11.65 -8.56
N PRO A 42 -5.32 -10.74 -9.54
CA PRO A 42 -6.49 -9.86 -9.53
C PRO A 42 -7.79 -10.65 -9.47
N LEU A 43 -8.71 -10.24 -8.60
CA LEU A 43 -10.02 -10.90 -8.48
C LEU A 43 -10.76 -10.90 -9.82
N SER A 44 -11.35 -12.04 -10.14
CA SER A 44 -12.23 -12.18 -11.31
C SER A 44 -13.49 -11.35 -11.13
N MET A 45 -14.15 -10.97 -12.24
CA MET A 45 -15.41 -10.21 -12.15
C MET A 45 -16.49 -10.98 -11.38
N GLN A 46 -16.52 -12.30 -11.51
CA GLN A 46 -17.47 -13.15 -10.79
C GLN A 46 -17.18 -13.16 -9.28
N ALA A 47 -15.92 -13.24 -8.87
CA ALA A 47 -15.54 -13.17 -7.46
C ALA A 47 -15.90 -11.81 -6.83
N LEU A 48 -15.67 -10.71 -7.56
CA LEU A 48 -16.09 -9.36 -7.12
C LEU A 48 -17.59 -9.26 -6.90
N LYS A 49 -18.39 -9.81 -7.83
CA LYS A 49 -19.85 -9.85 -7.72
C LYS A 49 -20.28 -10.67 -6.52
N GLN A 50 -19.75 -11.89 -6.39
CA GLN A 50 -20.13 -12.81 -5.33
C GLN A 50 -19.87 -12.24 -3.94
N ALA A 51 -18.71 -11.61 -3.75
CA ALA A 51 -18.38 -11.00 -2.47
C ALA A 51 -19.36 -9.85 -2.11
N LEU A 52 -19.77 -9.03 -3.09
CA LEU A 52 -20.78 -7.99 -2.86
C LEU A 52 -22.17 -8.57 -2.61
N TYR A 53 -22.53 -9.65 -3.29
CA TYR A 53 -23.79 -10.33 -3.06
C TYR A 53 -23.88 -10.87 -1.63
N GLN A 54 -22.79 -11.46 -1.14
CA GLN A 54 -22.68 -11.92 0.25
C GLN A 54 -22.77 -10.76 1.24
N GLU A 55 -22.02 -9.67 1.02
CA GLU A 55 -22.03 -8.48 1.90
C GLU A 55 -23.43 -7.85 2.05
N PHE A 56 -24.24 -7.89 1.00
CA PHE A 56 -25.59 -7.31 0.98
C PHE A 56 -26.71 -8.35 1.11
N GLU A 57 -26.38 -9.61 1.37
CA GLU A 57 -27.33 -10.72 1.50
C GLU A 57 -28.31 -10.85 0.32
N VAL A 58 -27.80 -10.71 -0.90
CA VAL A 58 -28.57 -10.83 -2.16
C VAL A 58 -27.98 -11.91 -3.06
N SER A 59 -28.74 -12.37 -4.06
CA SER A 59 -28.30 -13.47 -4.94
C SER A 59 -27.74 -13.00 -6.28
N ASN A 60 -28.09 -11.78 -6.73
CA ASN A 60 -27.75 -11.31 -8.06
C ASN A 60 -27.75 -9.77 -8.17
N THR A 61 -27.31 -9.26 -9.33
CA THR A 61 -27.23 -7.81 -9.58
C THR A 61 -28.60 -7.13 -9.54
N ALA A 62 -29.67 -7.82 -9.94
CA ALA A 62 -31.01 -7.23 -9.96
C ALA A 62 -31.52 -6.99 -8.53
N GLU A 63 -31.30 -7.95 -7.64
CA GLU A 63 -31.59 -7.81 -6.20
C GLU A 63 -30.71 -6.76 -5.54
N LEU A 64 -29.40 -6.74 -5.83
CA LEU A 64 -28.48 -5.72 -5.30
C LEU A 64 -28.97 -4.30 -5.63
N ARG A 65 -29.43 -4.07 -6.87
CA ARG A 65 -29.97 -2.77 -7.30
C ARG A 65 -31.28 -2.40 -6.59
N LYS A 66 -32.08 -3.38 -6.19
CA LYS A 66 -33.34 -3.17 -5.47
C LYS A 66 -33.13 -3.03 -3.96
N ASN A 67 -32.04 -3.57 -3.42
CA ASN A 67 -31.71 -3.53 -2.01
C ASN A 67 -31.64 -2.07 -1.52
N GLY A 68 -32.53 -1.73 -0.57
CA GLY A 68 -32.68 -0.37 -0.06
C GLY A 68 -31.44 0.12 0.68
N PHE A 69 -30.76 -0.78 1.40
CA PHE A 69 -29.52 -0.47 2.11
C PHE A 69 -28.39 -0.15 1.14
N PHE A 70 -28.20 -0.98 0.11
CA PHE A 70 -27.23 -0.71 -0.96
C PHE A 70 -27.51 0.64 -1.64
N ARG A 71 -28.75 0.92 -2.03
CA ARG A 71 -29.14 2.20 -2.63
C ARG A 71 -28.88 3.38 -1.68
N GLY A 72 -29.20 3.20 -0.40
CA GLY A 72 -28.97 4.20 0.65
C GLY A 72 -27.48 4.49 0.88
N LEU A 73 -26.60 3.50 0.77
CA LEU A 73 -25.15 3.71 0.92
C LEU A 73 -24.49 4.25 -0.35
N THR A 74 -25.11 4.06 -1.51
CA THR A 74 -24.54 4.41 -2.81
C THR A 74 -25.14 5.66 -3.45
N PHE A 75 -26.14 6.29 -2.82
CA PHE A 75 -26.88 7.43 -3.39
C PHE A 75 -25.99 8.60 -3.82
N ASN A 76 -24.90 8.87 -3.09
CA ASN A 76 -23.98 9.98 -3.35
C ASN A 76 -22.70 9.56 -4.09
N MET A 77 -22.62 8.32 -4.54
CA MET A 77 -21.41 7.79 -5.19
C MET A 77 -21.40 8.00 -6.72
N GLY A 78 -22.42 8.65 -7.26
CA GLY A 78 -22.62 8.84 -8.70
C GLY A 78 -23.22 7.61 -9.37
N LYS A 79 -23.29 7.63 -10.70
CA LYS A 79 -23.89 6.54 -11.49
C LYS A 79 -22.93 5.36 -11.59
N PHE A 80 -23.48 4.15 -11.48
CA PHE A 80 -22.75 2.90 -11.66
C PHE A 80 -23.15 2.23 -12.97
N ASP A 81 -22.16 1.81 -13.76
CA ASP A 81 -22.38 0.92 -14.89
C ASP A 81 -21.83 -0.47 -14.56
N PHE A 82 -22.74 -1.35 -14.17
CA PHE A 82 -22.45 -2.72 -13.73
C PHE A 82 -21.94 -3.65 -14.85
N ARG A 83 -21.88 -3.19 -16.10
CA ARG A 83 -21.22 -3.92 -17.19
C ARG A 83 -19.70 -3.89 -17.04
N PHE A 84 -19.15 -2.84 -16.41
CA PHE A 84 -17.70 -2.67 -16.29
C PHE A 84 -17.13 -3.25 -15.00
N LYS A 85 -16.01 -3.96 -15.10
CA LYS A 85 -15.26 -4.50 -13.95
C LYS A 85 -14.86 -3.40 -12.96
N ASN A 86 -14.56 -2.19 -13.44
CA ASN A 86 -14.17 -1.05 -12.59
C ASN A 86 -15.27 -0.62 -11.62
N THR A 87 -16.54 -0.71 -12.03
CA THR A 87 -17.68 -0.47 -11.13
C THR A 87 -17.66 -1.44 -9.95
N TRP A 88 -17.44 -2.73 -10.23
CA TRP A 88 -17.37 -3.76 -9.20
C TRP A 88 -16.15 -3.60 -8.30
N LYS A 89 -14.97 -3.27 -8.85
CA LYS A 89 -13.80 -2.92 -8.05
C LYS A 89 -14.11 -1.74 -7.12
N ARG A 90 -14.71 -0.66 -7.62
CA ARG A 90 -15.06 0.53 -6.81
C ARG A 90 -16.01 0.19 -5.66
N LEU A 91 -17.03 -0.64 -5.92
CA LEU A 91 -17.96 -1.09 -4.89
C LEU A 91 -17.26 -2.00 -3.87
N TYR A 92 -16.41 -2.92 -4.32
CA TYR A 92 -15.62 -3.79 -3.46
C TYR A 92 -14.74 -2.99 -2.50
N ARG A 93 -14.02 -1.98 -3.01
CA ARG A 93 -13.18 -1.08 -2.19
C ARG A 93 -13.98 -0.35 -1.12
N LYS A 94 -15.23 0.00 -1.42
CA LYS A 94 -16.10 0.76 -0.53
C LYS A 94 -16.70 -0.09 0.58
N PHE A 95 -17.13 -1.31 0.26
CA PHE A 95 -17.95 -2.11 1.17
C PHE A 95 -17.23 -3.31 1.77
N ILE A 96 -16.27 -3.89 1.06
CA ILE A 96 -15.63 -5.13 1.48
C ILE A 96 -14.21 -4.86 2.00
N GLY A 97 -13.39 -4.16 1.21
CA GLY A 97 -12.04 -3.82 1.65
C GLY A 97 -11.03 -3.77 0.50
N ILE A 98 -9.77 -4.08 0.83
CA ILE A 98 -8.65 -3.96 -0.10
C ILE A 98 -8.65 -5.14 -1.05
N LEU A 99 -8.56 -4.85 -2.35
CA LEU A 99 -8.41 -5.88 -3.37
C LEU A 99 -7.07 -6.61 -3.16
N PRO A 100 -7.02 -7.95 -3.30
CA PRO A 100 -5.79 -8.72 -3.08
C PRO A 100 -4.60 -8.20 -3.90
N ASP A 101 -4.83 -7.86 -5.16
CA ASP A 101 -3.84 -7.30 -6.10
C ASP A 101 -3.41 -5.87 -5.75
N GLU A 102 -4.07 -5.22 -4.79
CA GLU A 102 -3.80 -3.85 -4.35
C GLU A 102 -3.27 -3.82 -2.90
N ARG A 103 -3.04 -5.00 -2.29
CA ARG A 103 -2.30 -5.08 -1.03
C ARG A 103 -0.83 -4.87 -1.33
N HIS A 104 -0.19 -3.98 -0.58
CA HIS A 104 1.22 -3.63 -0.78
C HIS A 104 1.49 -2.86 -2.08
N GLU A 105 0.47 -2.16 -2.60
CA GLU A 105 0.64 -1.24 -3.73
C GLU A 105 1.73 -0.21 -3.40
N GLN A 106 2.55 0.11 -4.41
CA GLN A 106 3.64 1.07 -4.32
C GLN A 106 3.41 2.21 -5.32
N GLY A 107 3.91 3.40 -4.99
CA GLY A 107 3.83 4.57 -5.86
C GLY A 107 3.03 5.71 -5.24
N TYR A 108 2.49 6.58 -6.12
CA TYR A 108 1.84 7.81 -5.69
C TYR A 108 0.63 7.55 -4.78
N GLY A 109 0.60 8.21 -3.62
CA GLY A 109 -0.47 8.06 -2.64
C GLY A 109 -0.47 6.72 -1.88
N CYS A 110 0.50 5.84 -2.13
CA CYS A 110 0.64 4.58 -1.40
C CYS A 110 1.48 4.79 -0.15
N ILE A 111 0.87 4.57 1.02
CA ILE A 111 1.53 4.67 2.33
C ILE A 111 1.26 3.37 3.07
N ASN A 112 2.33 2.71 3.52
CA ASN A 112 2.26 1.41 4.20
C ASN A 112 1.46 0.36 3.40
N GLY A 113 1.62 0.37 2.07
CA GLY A 113 0.96 -0.56 1.16
C GLY A 113 -0.52 -0.26 0.88
N ILE A 114 -1.01 0.91 1.31
CA ILE A 114 -2.38 1.37 1.11
C ILE A 114 -2.40 2.63 0.28
N ASN A 115 -3.10 2.61 -0.86
CA ASN A 115 -3.39 3.81 -1.61
C ASN A 115 -4.48 4.65 -0.93
N ILE A 116 -4.09 5.78 -0.35
CA ILE A 116 -4.96 6.63 0.50
C ILE A 116 -6.11 7.30 -0.28
N PHE A 117 -6.00 7.38 -1.60
CA PHE A 117 -7.04 7.92 -2.47
C PHE A 117 -8.11 6.89 -2.79
N ASN A 118 -7.71 5.62 -2.88
CA ASN A 118 -8.62 4.50 -3.11
C ASN A 118 -9.28 4.00 -1.82
N TYR A 119 -8.58 4.09 -0.69
CA TYR A 119 -8.97 3.49 0.57
C TYR A 119 -8.96 4.50 1.72
N PHE A 120 -9.99 4.45 2.57
CA PHE A 120 -10.01 5.16 3.85
C PHE A 120 -9.73 4.18 4.98
N ARG A 121 -8.46 3.91 5.23
CA ARG A 121 -7.99 2.92 6.21
C ARG A 121 -6.93 3.51 7.14
N PRO A 122 -7.34 4.42 8.03
CA PRO A 122 -6.40 5.23 8.80
C PRO A 122 -5.50 4.37 9.71
N TRP A 123 -6.02 3.31 10.32
CA TRP A 123 -5.23 2.40 11.16
C TRP A 123 -4.07 1.77 10.39
N ASP A 124 -4.33 1.22 9.20
CA ASP A 124 -3.30 0.60 8.36
C ASP A 124 -2.32 1.65 7.82
N VAL A 125 -2.83 2.80 7.36
CA VAL A 125 -2.01 3.91 6.83
C VAL A 125 -1.03 4.45 7.87
N PHE A 126 -1.44 4.56 9.13
CA PHE A 126 -0.57 5.00 10.23
C PHE A 126 0.21 3.86 10.89
N SER A 127 0.06 2.61 10.43
CA SER A 127 0.65 1.41 11.03
C SER A 127 0.32 1.25 12.53
N LEU A 128 -0.96 1.45 12.87
CA LEU A 128 -1.48 1.40 14.24
C LEU A 128 -2.50 0.28 14.40
N ASP A 129 -2.54 -0.33 15.58
CA ASP A 129 -3.59 -1.27 15.95
C ASP A 129 -4.80 -0.53 16.55
N SER A 130 -5.95 -0.68 15.88
CA SER A 130 -7.24 -0.12 16.31
C SER A 130 -7.65 -0.43 17.76
N LYS A 131 -7.19 -1.56 18.32
CA LYS A 131 -7.57 -2.02 19.66
C LYS A 131 -6.68 -1.39 20.73
N THR A 132 -5.38 -1.29 20.48
CA THR A 132 -4.37 -0.96 21.50
C THR A 132 -3.79 0.45 21.35
N ALA A 133 -3.81 1.03 20.15
CA ALA A 133 -3.13 2.31 19.90
C ALA A 133 -3.71 3.46 20.73
N THR A 134 -2.81 4.18 21.38
CA THR A 134 -3.06 5.33 22.26
C THR A 134 -3.14 6.64 21.46
N VAL A 135 -3.69 7.69 22.09
CA VAL A 135 -3.72 9.04 21.48
C VAL A 135 -2.32 9.59 21.20
N LEU A 136 -1.33 9.23 22.03
CA LEU A 136 0.06 9.63 21.83
C LEU A 136 0.65 8.98 20.59
N GLU A 137 0.46 7.67 20.42
CA GLU A 137 0.94 6.93 19.23
C GLU A 137 0.27 7.43 17.95
N ILE A 138 -1.04 7.72 17.99
CA ILE A 138 -1.76 8.33 16.86
C ILE A 138 -1.13 9.67 16.47
N ARG A 139 -0.79 10.51 17.44
CA ARG A 139 -0.11 11.80 17.19
C ARG A 139 1.28 11.60 16.60
N GLN A 140 2.06 10.70 17.18
CA GLN A 140 3.43 10.43 16.72
C GLN A 140 3.46 9.90 15.29
N ALA A 141 2.60 8.93 14.96
CA ALA A 141 2.48 8.39 13.61
C ALA A 141 2.06 9.48 12.60
N TYR A 142 1.09 10.32 12.97
CA TYR A 142 0.71 11.46 12.13
C TYR A 142 1.85 12.46 11.94
N HIS A 143 2.54 12.88 13.00
CA HIS A 143 3.65 13.82 12.91
C HIS A 143 4.79 13.29 12.03
N HIS A 144 5.06 11.98 12.09
CA HIS A 144 6.06 11.34 11.24
C HIS A 144 5.70 11.48 9.76
N LEU A 145 4.48 11.08 9.36
CA LEU A 145 4.04 11.20 7.96
C LEU A 145 3.85 12.66 7.53
N ALA A 146 3.35 13.52 8.42
CA ALA A 146 3.20 14.94 8.16
C ALA A 146 4.54 15.60 7.81
N LYS A 147 5.63 15.24 8.50
CA LYS A 147 6.98 15.76 8.19
C LYS A 147 7.45 15.35 6.79
N ILE A 148 7.09 14.15 6.34
CA ILE A 148 7.46 13.62 5.02
C ILE A 148 6.66 14.34 3.94
N TYR A 149 5.33 14.41 4.09
CA TYR A 149 4.42 14.89 3.03
C TYR A 149 4.02 16.36 3.16
N HIS A 150 4.55 17.11 4.13
CA HIS A 150 4.22 18.53 4.29
C HIS A 150 4.43 19.29 2.97
N PRO A 151 3.49 20.15 2.54
CA PRO A 151 3.62 20.88 1.27
C PRO A 151 4.90 21.71 1.16
N ASP A 152 5.46 22.15 2.29
CA ASP A 152 6.71 22.92 2.33
C ASP A 152 7.98 22.05 2.20
N ASN A 153 7.86 20.72 2.18
CA ASN A 153 9.00 19.84 1.95
C ASN A 153 9.33 19.82 0.45
N PRO A 154 10.51 20.30 0.01
CA PRO A 154 10.82 20.49 -1.41
C PRO A 154 11.03 19.17 -2.17
N SER A 155 11.23 18.05 -1.48
CA SER A 155 11.50 16.75 -2.11
C SER A 155 10.26 15.86 -2.14
N THR A 156 9.58 15.73 -1.00
CA THR A 156 8.49 14.78 -0.80
C THR A 156 7.15 15.43 -0.47
N GLY A 157 7.10 16.76 -0.46
CA GLY A 157 5.91 17.51 -0.11
C GLY A 157 4.79 17.33 -1.12
N ASP A 158 3.61 16.98 -0.62
CA ASP A 158 2.41 16.85 -1.44
C ASP A 158 1.19 17.27 -0.63
N ARG A 159 0.59 18.39 -1.04
CA ARG A 159 -0.57 18.97 -0.38
C ARG A 159 -1.78 18.01 -0.35
N THR A 160 -2.04 17.31 -1.44
CA THR A 160 -3.20 16.42 -1.57
C THR A 160 -3.05 15.18 -0.69
N VAL A 161 -1.85 14.62 -0.62
CA VAL A 161 -1.52 13.54 0.33
C VAL A 161 -1.61 14.04 1.78
N PHE A 162 -1.05 15.21 2.06
CA PHE A 162 -1.06 15.82 3.39
C PHE A 162 -2.49 16.05 3.92
N GLU A 163 -3.33 16.71 3.12
CA GLU A 163 -4.74 16.96 3.48
C GLU A 163 -5.49 15.63 3.71
N ARG A 164 -5.19 14.60 2.90
CA ARG A 164 -5.79 13.28 3.08
C ARG A 164 -5.36 12.61 4.39
N LEU A 165 -4.09 12.72 4.76
CA LEU A 165 -3.57 12.24 6.03
C LEU A 165 -4.20 12.99 7.22
N GLU A 166 -4.41 14.30 7.10
CA GLU A 166 -5.05 15.10 8.15
C GLU A 166 -6.49 14.63 8.42
N VAL A 167 -7.28 14.39 7.37
CA VAL A 167 -8.64 13.86 7.51
C VAL A 167 -8.63 12.48 8.19
N MET A 168 -7.71 11.60 7.80
CA MET A 168 -7.54 10.28 8.42
C MET A 168 -7.17 10.39 9.90
N TYR A 169 -6.21 11.26 10.25
CA TYR A 169 -5.79 11.52 11.62
C TYR A 169 -6.95 12.01 12.50
N ARG A 170 -7.71 13.00 12.02
CA ARG A 170 -8.90 13.52 12.74
C ARG A 170 -9.93 12.42 13.01
N SER A 171 -10.11 11.49 12.07
CA SER A 171 -11.03 10.36 12.24
C SER A 171 -10.59 9.40 13.37
N LEU A 172 -9.28 9.15 13.52
CA LEU A 172 -8.75 8.31 14.60
C LEU A 172 -8.94 8.96 15.97
N LEU A 173 -8.68 10.27 16.07
CA LEU A 173 -8.91 11.00 17.32
C LEU A 173 -10.38 10.96 17.75
N PHE A 174 -11.31 11.10 16.79
CA PHE A 174 -12.73 11.01 17.06
C PHE A 174 -13.14 9.60 17.50
N ALA A 175 -12.61 8.56 16.84
CA ALA A 175 -12.86 7.18 17.21
C ALA A 175 -12.41 6.86 18.65
N ARG A 176 -11.24 7.37 19.08
CA ARG A 176 -10.75 7.16 20.45
C ARG A 176 -11.53 7.94 21.50
N LYS A 177 -11.99 9.15 21.19
CA LYS A 177 -12.84 9.92 22.12
C LYS A 177 -14.19 9.26 22.42
N LYS A 178 -14.70 8.42 21.53
CA LYS A 178 -15.97 7.69 21.75
C LYS A 178 -15.84 6.46 22.65
N ILE A 179 -14.62 5.99 22.89
CA ILE A 179 -14.34 4.75 23.64
C ILE A 179 -13.86 5.06 25.07
N SER A 180 -13.51 6.33 25.34
CA SER A 180 -13.13 6.85 26.67
C SER A 180 -14.29 7.55 27.34
#